data_AF-A0AAW1WAA6-F1
#
_entry.id   AF-A0AAW1WAA6-F1
#
_cell.length_a   1.000
_cell.length_b   1.000
_cell.length_c   1.000
_cell.angle_alpha   90.00
_cell.angle_beta   90.00
_cell.angle_gamma   90.00
#
_symmetry.space_group_name_H-M   'P 1'
#
loop_
_entity.id
_entity.type
_entity.pdbx_description
1 polymer ?
#
loop_
_entity_poly.entity_id
_entity_poly.type
_entity_poly.pdbx_seq_one_letter_code
_entity_poly.pdbx_strand_id
1 'polypeptide(L)'
;MEASLLNSFSSTINAPNKYARLSEKWDWCLLRRKKSSLVLCQGSSGGNAKKTSGFSSAATLMDAGSLVLSPNDQKVQKENNIAVKDLVPFVEMHDGIGIVKFLKGKGFFITGGTGFLAKVLIEKILRTAPDVGKIYLLIKAKNKEGAMERLKSEIIYTELFKGLRQTYGKSYQAFMLSKLVPVVGNVCESDLGLGDDISALIAKEVDVVINSAANTTFHERYDIALDINTKGPCHLLAFAKKCKKLKLFLQVSTAYVNGQRQGRIMEKPFSIGESITGENSTSETPPGFDPLDVENEIKLAMNSKGAYEDNEVAQKMKDLGLERARKYGWQDTYVFTKAMGEMLIDDMRGDVPVVIIRPSVIESTCKEPFPGWMEGNRMMDPIVLYYGKGQLTGFLVDPNGVLDVVPADMVVNATLAAIAKHGMAQKPDINVYQITSSVVNPLDFQDLSKLLYEHYNSSPCMDSKGRPINVPSMKLFSSMEDFSAHIWRDATQRSGLTALASSNGKLSQKLEMMCRKSVEQAKYLASIYEPYTFYGGRFDNSNTERLMESMSEEEKKKFGFDVGSLDWKDYITNVHIPGLKRHVLKGRGVGS
;
A
#
# COMPACT_ATOMS: atom_id res chain seq x y z
N MET A 1 2.05 -3.31 36.16
CA MET A 1 1.16 -2.45 35.37
C MET A 1 1.83 -2.23 34.01
N GLU A 2 2.18 -3.33 33.33
CA GLU A 2 3.08 -3.39 32.15
C GLU A 2 2.79 -4.65 31.31
N ALA A 3 1.52 -5.05 31.20
CA ALA A 3 1.10 -6.23 30.44
C ALA A 3 -0.06 -5.95 29.48
N SER A 4 -0.24 -4.68 29.07
CA SER A 4 -1.30 -4.23 28.16
C SER A 4 -0.78 -3.59 26.87
N LEU A 5 0.55 -3.60 26.62
CA LEU A 5 1.18 -2.70 25.65
C LEU A 5 1.52 -3.31 24.26
N LEU A 6 1.02 -4.51 23.96
CA LEU A 6 0.92 -5.04 22.60
C LEU A 6 -0.53 -5.18 22.10
N ASN A 7 -1.54 -4.87 22.93
CA ASN A 7 -2.96 -4.91 22.58
C ASN A 7 -3.58 -3.53 22.30
N SER A 8 -2.79 -2.45 22.23
CA SER A 8 -3.33 -1.12 21.91
C SER A 8 -3.53 -0.90 20.41
N PHE A 9 -4.33 -1.76 19.78
CA PHE A 9 -5.17 -1.46 18.61
C PHE A 9 -6.46 -2.29 18.70
N SER A 10 -7.10 -2.23 19.87
CA SER A 10 -8.49 -2.64 20.17
C SER A 10 -8.76 -2.02 21.55
N SER A 11 -9.69 -1.12 21.83
CA SER A 11 -11.02 -0.81 21.32
C SER A 11 -11.53 0.43 22.08
N THR A 12 -12.40 1.25 21.49
CA THR A 12 -13.58 1.80 22.21
C THR A 12 -14.60 2.40 21.24
N ILE A 13 -15.57 1.57 20.81
CA ILE A 13 -16.91 2.06 20.50
C ILE A 13 -17.86 1.13 21.26
N ASN A 14 -18.36 1.61 22.40
CA ASN A 14 -19.60 1.08 22.98
C ASN A 14 -20.74 1.52 22.06
N ALA A 15 -21.48 0.58 21.49
CA ALA A 15 -22.78 0.82 20.90
C ALA A 15 -23.81 -0.04 21.64
N PRO A 16 -24.96 0.53 22.07
CA PRO A 16 -25.98 -0.23 22.76
C PRO A 16 -26.75 -1.12 21.79
N ASN A 17 -27.00 -2.35 22.23
CA ASN A 17 -27.92 -3.31 21.63
C ASN A 17 -29.30 -2.71 21.42
N LYS A 18 -29.83 -2.84 20.20
CA LYS A 18 -31.24 -3.19 19.93
C LYS A 18 -31.35 -3.78 18.53
N TYR A 19 -31.52 -5.11 18.49
CA TYR A 19 -31.86 -5.86 17.30
C TYR A 19 -33.26 -5.49 16.81
N ALA A 20 -33.38 -5.17 15.52
CA ALA A 20 -34.61 -5.38 14.77
C ALA A 20 -34.27 -6.38 13.65
N ARG A 21 -34.85 -7.58 13.71
CA ARG A 21 -34.77 -8.59 12.66
C ARG A 21 -35.51 -8.06 11.43
N LEU A 22 -34.79 -7.86 10.32
CA LEU A 22 -35.37 -7.85 8.99
C LEU A 22 -34.57 -8.82 8.14
N SER A 23 -35.24 -9.89 7.73
CA SER A 23 -34.73 -10.83 6.74
C SER A 23 -34.75 -10.15 5.38
N GLU A 24 -33.59 -9.95 4.77
CA GLU A 24 -33.52 -9.66 3.34
C GLU A 24 -32.77 -10.80 2.67
N LYS A 25 -33.45 -11.48 1.75
CA LYS A 25 -32.87 -12.36 0.74
C LYS A 25 -32.16 -11.46 -0.26
N TRP A 26 -30.87 -11.67 -0.47
CA TRP A 26 -30.10 -10.97 -1.50
C TRP A 26 -29.88 -11.91 -2.69
N ASP A 27 -30.58 -11.64 -3.80
CA ASP A 27 -30.40 -12.33 -5.07
C ASP A 27 -29.23 -11.69 -5.85
N TRP A 28 -28.24 -12.50 -6.22
CA TRP A 28 -27.13 -12.11 -7.10
C TRP A 28 -27.52 -12.32 -8.57
N CYS A 29 -27.70 -11.23 -9.32
CA CYS A 29 -27.92 -11.29 -10.78
C CYS A 29 -26.59 -11.30 -11.55
N LEU A 30 -26.10 -12.50 -11.84
CA LEU A 30 -25.10 -12.76 -12.89
C LEU A 30 -25.78 -12.70 -14.26
N LEU A 31 -25.56 -11.62 -15.02
CA LEU A 31 -25.97 -11.53 -16.43
C LEU A 31 -25.08 -12.44 -17.30
N ARG A 32 -25.49 -13.71 -17.45
CA ARG A 32 -25.05 -14.56 -18.57
C ARG A 32 -25.67 -14.04 -19.86
N ARG A 33 -24.80 -13.72 -20.84
CA ARG A 33 -25.14 -13.42 -22.23
C ARG A 33 -26.12 -14.46 -22.81
N LYS A 34 -27.28 -14.03 -23.29
CA LYS A 34 -28.04 -14.71 -24.34
C LYS A 34 -28.19 -13.79 -25.56
N LYS A 35 -27.89 -14.36 -26.73
CA LYS A 35 -27.99 -13.77 -28.07
C LYS A 35 -29.46 -13.65 -28.53
N SER A 36 -29.66 -12.71 -29.47
CA SER A 36 -30.82 -12.48 -30.39
C SER A 36 -32.10 -11.96 -29.73
N SER A 37 -32.86 -11.01 -30.30
CA SER A 37 -33.06 -10.62 -31.71
C SER A 37 -33.51 -9.15 -31.86
N LEU A 38 -33.18 -8.54 -33.01
CA LEU A 38 -33.68 -7.24 -33.46
C LEU A 38 -35.22 -7.17 -33.49
N VAL A 39 -35.78 -6.02 -33.08
CA VAL A 39 -37.01 -5.47 -33.64
C VAL A 39 -36.84 -3.95 -33.78
N LEU A 40 -36.85 -3.48 -35.03
CA LEU A 40 -36.99 -2.09 -35.43
C LEU A 40 -38.46 -1.67 -35.31
N CYS A 41 -38.72 -0.47 -34.79
CA CYS A 41 -39.92 0.29 -35.14
C CYS A 41 -39.53 1.75 -35.44
N GLN A 42 -39.72 2.12 -36.71
CA GLN A 42 -39.78 3.48 -37.23
C GLN A 42 -41.17 4.09 -37.00
N GLY A 43 -41.24 5.42 -37.07
CA GLY A 43 -42.45 6.18 -37.38
C GLY A 43 -42.71 7.31 -36.37
N SER A 44 -42.30 8.56 -36.65
CA SER A 44 -43.08 9.61 -37.36
C SER A 44 -44.16 10.23 -36.45
N SER A 45 -44.40 11.55 -36.33
CA SER A 45 -44.05 12.73 -37.13
C SER A 45 -44.72 13.97 -36.48
N GLY A 46 -44.25 15.19 -36.83
CA GLY A 46 -44.97 16.47 -36.68
C GLY A 46 -44.37 17.37 -35.59
N GLY A 47 -43.84 18.57 -35.83
CA GLY A 47 -44.01 19.50 -36.94
C GLY A 47 -44.65 20.80 -36.42
N ASN A 48 -43.85 21.85 -36.19
CA ASN A 48 -44.22 23.21 -36.59
C ASN A 48 -43.07 24.20 -36.45
N ALA A 49 -42.95 25.05 -37.47
CA ALA A 49 -41.90 26.01 -37.73
C ALA A 49 -42.31 27.45 -37.42
N LYS A 50 -41.31 28.34 -37.24
CA LYS A 50 -41.15 29.71 -37.81
C LYS A 50 -40.08 30.45 -36.97
N LYS A 51 -38.85 30.66 -37.45
CA LYS A 51 -38.31 31.70 -38.36
C LYS A 51 -38.59 33.15 -37.92
N THR A 52 -37.49 33.88 -37.66
CA THR A 52 -37.07 35.19 -38.22
C THR A 52 -35.65 35.49 -37.67
N SER A 53 -34.57 35.50 -38.49
CA SER A 53 -33.95 36.65 -39.22
C SER A 53 -33.46 37.78 -38.29
N GLY A 54 -32.23 38.32 -38.35
CA GLY A 54 -31.10 38.17 -39.26
C GLY A 54 -30.07 39.30 -39.03
N PHE A 55 -29.00 39.28 -39.84
CA PHE A 55 -27.97 40.30 -40.10
C PHE A 55 -26.89 40.60 -39.03
N SER A 56 -25.66 41.01 -39.36
CA SER A 56 -24.68 40.77 -40.44
C SER A 56 -23.41 41.61 -40.13
N SER A 57 -22.32 41.33 -40.85
CA SER A 57 -21.14 42.17 -41.13
C SER A 57 -20.03 42.25 -40.07
N ALA A 58 -18.74 42.43 -40.37
CA ALA A 58 -17.79 42.11 -41.46
C ALA A 58 -16.61 43.11 -41.36
N ALA A 59 -15.40 42.62 -41.68
CA ALA A 59 -14.18 43.39 -42.04
C ALA A 59 -13.52 44.27 -40.94
N THR A 60 -12.20 44.46 -40.87
CA THR A 60 -11.28 44.86 -41.95
C THR A 60 -9.80 44.63 -41.57
N LEU A 61 -8.99 44.48 -42.63
CA LEU A 61 -7.53 44.44 -42.74
C LEU A 61 -6.76 45.61 -42.11
N MET A 62 -5.47 45.40 -41.82
CA MET A 62 -4.38 46.31 -42.22
C MET A 62 -3.12 45.52 -42.60
N ASP A 63 -2.48 46.03 -43.65
CA ASP A 63 -1.35 45.51 -44.42
C ASP A 63 -0.10 46.40 -44.20
N ALA A 64 1.04 45.89 -44.70
CA ALA A 64 2.11 46.62 -45.41
C ALA A 64 3.49 46.81 -44.76
N GLY A 65 4.50 46.48 -45.57
CA GLY A 65 5.89 46.96 -45.52
C GLY A 65 6.92 45.81 -45.57
N SER A 66 7.23 45.14 -46.70
CA SER A 66 7.77 45.56 -48.01
C SER A 66 9.28 45.84 -48.04
N LEU A 67 9.90 45.45 -49.17
CA LEU A 67 11.21 45.84 -49.75
C LEU A 67 12.42 44.88 -49.47
N VAL A 68 13.29 44.45 -50.40
CA VAL A 68 13.47 44.65 -51.87
C VAL A 68 14.70 43.83 -52.37
N LEU A 69 14.61 43.25 -53.59
CA LEU A 69 15.61 43.03 -54.69
C LEU A 69 16.98 42.35 -54.42
N SER A 70 17.64 41.56 -55.29
CA SER A 70 17.44 40.95 -56.63
C SER A 70 18.66 39.99 -56.90
N PRO A 71 19.10 39.64 -58.13
CA PRO A 71 18.80 38.35 -58.80
C PRO A 71 20.05 37.58 -59.30
N ASN A 72 19.88 36.32 -59.74
CA ASN A 72 20.42 35.81 -61.02
C ASN A 72 20.16 34.31 -61.23
N ASP A 73 19.42 34.01 -62.31
CA ASP A 73 19.80 33.13 -63.43
C ASP A 73 20.54 31.80 -63.13
N GLN A 74 19.87 30.65 -63.32
CA GLN A 74 19.75 29.96 -64.63
C GLN A 74 19.20 28.52 -64.48
N LYS A 75 18.42 28.13 -65.49
CA LYS A 75 17.76 26.85 -65.75
C LYS A 75 18.63 25.60 -65.51
N VAL A 76 18.04 24.58 -64.87
CA VAL A 76 18.03 23.19 -65.38
C VAL A 76 16.70 22.53 -65.01
N GLN A 77 15.94 22.12 -66.02
CA GLN A 77 14.81 21.20 -65.90
C GLN A 77 15.33 19.81 -65.51
N LYS A 78 14.72 19.19 -64.50
CA LYS A 78 14.50 17.75 -64.48
C LYS A 78 13.25 17.46 -63.66
N GLU A 79 12.25 16.94 -64.36
CA GLU A 79 11.07 16.31 -63.80
C GLU A 79 11.49 15.22 -62.81
N ASN A 80 10.85 15.20 -61.65
CA ASN A 80 10.50 13.98 -60.94
C ASN A 80 9.34 14.29 -60.00
N ASN A 81 8.16 13.81 -60.40
CA ASN A 81 7.00 13.65 -59.54
C ASN A 81 7.41 12.78 -58.34
N ILE A 82 7.51 13.37 -57.15
CA ILE A 82 7.43 12.63 -55.90
C ILE A 82 6.12 13.03 -55.25
N ALA A 83 5.19 12.09 -55.27
CA ALA A 83 3.91 12.18 -54.60
C ALA A 83 4.14 12.44 -53.11
N VAL A 84 3.47 13.48 -52.60
CA VAL A 84 3.32 13.73 -51.16
C VAL A 84 2.39 12.65 -50.61
N LYS A 85 2.96 11.50 -50.27
CA LYS A 85 2.39 10.52 -49.35
C LYS A 85 3.50 10.12 -48.41
N ASP A 86 3.18 10.12 -47.12
CA ASP A 86 4.05 9.83 -45.97
C ASP A 86 4.68 11.06 -45.30
N LEU A 87 3.84 12.04 -44.95
CA LEU A 87 4.03 12.75 -43.68
C LEU A 87 3.65 11.79 -42.55
N VAL A 88 4.62 11.00 -42.10
CA VAL A 88 4.59 10.35 -40.79
C VAL A 88 4.35 11.48 -39.77
N PRO A 89 3.36 11.38 -38.86
CA PRO A 89 3.21 12.39 -37.84
C PRO A 89 4.50 12.39 -37.04
N PHE A 90 5.13 13.57 -36.95
CA PHE A 90 6.24 13.84 -36.05
C PHE A 90 5.81 13.38 -34.65
N VAL A 91 6.28 12.20 -34.23
CA VAL A 91 6.14 11.76 -32.85
C VAL A 91 7.05 12.68 -32.08
N GLU A 92 6.49 13.62 -31.32
CA GLU A 92 7.26 14.27 -30.26
C GLU A 92 7.93 13.15 -29.46
N MET A 93 9.26 13.06 -29.52
CA MET A 93 10.02 12.23 -28.58
C MET A 93 9.71 12.80 -27.20
N HIS A 94 8.76 12.18 -26.50
CA HIS A 94 8.51 12.51 -25.11
C HIS A 94 9.74 12.05 -24.32
N ASP A 95 10.46 13.03 -23.78
CA ASP A 95 11.55 12.81 -22.85
C ASP A 95 10.94 12.31 -21.53
N GLY A 96 10.88 10.99 -21.34
CA GLY A 96 10.34 10.33 -20.14
C GLY A 96 8.85 9.98 -20.14
N ILE A 97 8.33 9.61 -18.97
CA ILE A 97 6.94 9.18 -18.75
C ILE A 97 5.99 10.39 -18.76
N GLY A 98 6.40 11.57 -18.34
CA GLY A 98 5.52 12.73 -18.17
C GLY A 98 4.65 12.67 -16.91
N ILE A 99 5.22 12.26 -15.78
CA ILE A 99 4.49 12.04 -14.51
C ILE A 99 3.68 13.27 -14.08
N VAL A 100 4.33 14.45 -13.99
CA VAL A 100 3.65 15.70 -13.58
C VAL A 100 2.61 16.13 -14.62
N LYS A 101 2.91 15.95 -15.91
CA LYS A 101 1.98 16.26 -17.01
C LYS A 101 0.72 15.41 -16.92
N PHE A 102 0.84 14.13 -16.55
CA PHE A 102 -0.31 13.26 -16.33
C PHE A 102 -1.14 13.71 -15.12
N LEU A 103 -0.51 14.02 -13.99
CA LEU A 103 -1.21 14.39 -12.73
C LEU A 103 -2.02 15.69 -12.84
N LYS A 104 -1.59 16.62 -13.70
CA LYS A 104 -2.23 17.92 -13.90
C LYS A 104 -3.72 17.79 -14.20
N GLY A 105 -4.54 18.44 -13.37
CA GLY A 105 -6.00 18.47 -13.51
C GLY A 105 -6.73 17.14 -13.27
N LYS A 106 -6.04 16.05 -12.90
CA LYS A 106 -6.67 14.75 -12.65
C LYS A 106 -7.40 14.71 -11.32
N GLY A 107 -8.61 14.15 -11.34
CA GLY A 107 -9.34 13.81 -10.12
C GLY A 107 -8.96 12.42 -9.60
N PHE A 108 -8.79 12.29 -8.28
CA PHE A 108 -8.43 11.04 -7.62
C PHE A 108 -9.50 10.60 -6.64
N PHE A 109 -9.74 9.30 -6.53
CA PHE A 109 -10.46 8.70 -5.41
C PHE A 109 -9.54 7.71 -4.69
N ILE A 110 -9.20 8.02 -3.43
CA ILE A 110 -8.23 7.26 -2.65
C ILE A 110 -8.90 6.67 -1.41
N THR A 111 -8.81 5.35 -1.25
CA THR A 111 -9.18 4.67 0.00
C THR A 111 -7.95 4.51 0.90
N GLY A 112 -8.16 4.45 2.22
CA GLY A 112 -7.05 4.35 3.17
C GLY A 112 -6.20 5.61 3.24
N GLY A 113 -6.75 6.77 2.84
CA GLY A 113 -6.04 8.05 2.74
C GLY A 113 -5.40 8.55 4.03
N THR A 114 -5.87 8.09 5.20
CA THR A 114 -5.26 8.43 6.50
C THR A 114 -4.13 7.50 6.90
N GLY A 115 -3.90 6.41 6.15
CA GLY A 115 -2.80 5.48 6.36
C GLY A 115 -1.45 6.05 5.93
N PHE A 116 -0.38 5.46 6.47
CA PHE A 116 1.01 5.92 6.27
C PHE A 116 1.39 6.11 4.79
N LEU A 117 1.32 5.07 3.97
CA LEU A 117 1.74 5.15 2.56
C LEU A 117 0.89 6.14 1.76
N ALA A 118 -0.43 6.13 1.96
CA ALA A 118 -1.34 7.03 1.27
C ALA A 118 -1.08 8.50 1.61
N LYS A 119 -0.66 8.81 2.85
CA LYS A 119 -0.25 10.17 3.22
C LYS A 119 1.00 10.62 2.49
N VAL A 120 2.03 9.77 2.38
CA VAL A 120 3.24 10.07 1.59
C VAL A 120 2.86 10.30 0.12
N LEU A 121 1.96 9.49 -0.42
CA LEU A 121 1.45 9.65 -1.78
C LEU A 121 0.73 10.99 -1.98
N ILE A 122 -0.19 11.35 -1.09
CA ILE A 122 -0.94 12.62 -1.15
C ILE A 122 0.02 13.80 -1.02
N GLU A 123 0.97 13.75 -0.09
CA GLU A 123 2.01 14.78 0.05
C GLU A 123 2.79 14.96 -1.25
N LYS A 124 3.26 13.85 -1.84
CA LYS A 124 4.05 13.86 -3.06
C LYS A 124 3.26 14.46 -4.23
N ILE A 125 2.00 14.07 -4.41
CA ILE A 125 1.12 14.63 -5.44
C ILE A 125 0.98 16.15 -5.25
N LEU A 126 0.60 16.60 -4.05
CA LEU A 126 0.34 18.02 -3.79
C LEU A 126 1.60 18.88 -3.90
N ARG A 127 2.76 18.36 -3.49
CA ARG A 127 4.05 19.06 -3.59
C ARG A 127 4.58 19.14 -5.02
N THR A 128 4.32 18.13 -5.84
CA THR A 128 4.93 18.04 -7.19
C THR A 128 4.02 18.44 -8.33
N ALA A 129 2.70 18.39 -8.14
CA ALA A 129 1.66 18.75 -9.10
C ALA A 129 0.52 19.52 -8.38
N PRO A 130 0.76 20.78 -7.95
CA PRO A 130 -0.24 21.57 -7.20
C PRO A 130 -1.50 21.92 -8.02
N ASP A 131 -1.44 21.76 -9.34
CA ASP A 131 -2.56 21.90 -10.28
C ASP A 131 -3.33 20.58 -10.50
N VAL A 132 -3.07 19.53 -9.69
CA VAL A 132 -3.94 18.35 -9.59
C VAL A 132 -5.40 18.76 -9.30
N GLY A 133 -6.35 17.96 -9.76
CA GLY A 133 -7.77 18.14 -9.46
C GLY A 133 -8.09 17.82 -7.98
N LYS A 134 -9.35 17.50 -7.71
CA LYS A 134 -9.78 17.09 -6.38
C LYS A 134 -9.30 15.67 -6.07
N ILE A 135 -8.87 15.45 -4.84
CA ILE A 135 -8.56 14.15 -4.27
C ILE A 135 -9.66 13.83 -3.26
N TYR A 136 -10.57 12.95 -3.65
CA TYR A 136 -11.62 12.42 -2.80
C TYR A 136 -11.04 11.31 -1.92
N LEU A 137 -11.18 11.47 -0.60
CA LEU A 137 -10.62 10.57 0.39
C LEU A 137 -11.75 9.83 1.09
N LEU A 138 -11.86 8.51 0.86
CA LEU A 138 -12.82 7.69 1.59
C LEU A 138 -12.35 7.51 3.05
N ILE A 139 -13.10 8.08 3.99
CA ILE A 139 -12.80 8.09 5.42
C ILE A 139 -13.95 7.46 6.18
N LYS A 140 -13.63 6.39 6.93
CA LYS A 140 -14.57 5.75 7.85
C LYS A 140 -14.89 6.69 9.02
N ALA A 141 -16.08 7.26 9.04
CA ALA A 141 -16.54 8.17 10.09
C ALA A 141 -18.05 8.03 10.28
N LYS A 142 -18.57 8.55 11.40
CA LYS A 142 -20.02 8.53 11.67
C LYS A 142 -20.81 9.48 10.78
N ASN A 143 -20.21 10.62 10.42
CA ASN A 143 -20.81 11.70 9.67
C ASN A 143 -19.73 12.55 8.98
N LYS A 144 -20.16 13.58 8.23
CA LYS A 144 -19.28 14.45 7.45
C LYS A 144 -18.34 15.26 8.34
N GLU A 145 -18.82 15.68 9.50
CA GLU A 145 -18.05 16.43 10.49
C GLU A 145 -16.89 15.59 11.02
N GLY A 146 -17.15 14.32 11.38
CA GLY A 146 -16.13 13.39 11.82
C GLY A 146 -15.11 13.06 10.72
N ALA A 147 -15.54 12.92 9.46
CA ALA A 147 -14.61 12.73 8.35
C ALA A 147 -13.71 13.96 8.12
N MET A 148 -14.27 15.16 8.26
CA MET A 148 -13.51 16.41 8.17
C MET A 148 -12.53 16.58 9.34
N GLU A 149 -12.92 16.20 10.56
CA GLU A 149 -12.03 16.21 11.72
C GLU A 149 -10.85 15.27 11.50
N ARG A 150 -11.09 14.03 11.07
CA ARG A 150 -10.05 13.06 10.74
C ARG A 150 -9.14 13.55 9.61
N LEU A 151 -9.69 14.15 8.55
CA LEU A 151 -8.88 14.77 7.49
C LEU A 151 -7.92 15.83 8.07
N LYS A 152 -8.42 16.68 8.97
CA LYS A 152 -7.60 17.73 9.58
C LYS A 152 -6.52 17.15 10.49
N SER A 153 -6.89 16.29 11.44
CA SER A 153 -5.98 15.77 12.46
C SER A 153 -4.99 14.73 11.92
N GLU A 154 -5.44 13.83 11.06
CA GLU A 154 -4.64 12.70 10.58
C GLU A 154 -3.86 13.02 9.29
N ILE A 155 -4.18 14.12 8.59
CA ILE A 155 -3.50 14.51 7.35
C ILE A 155 -3.01 15.96 7.43
N ILE A 156 -3.90 16.95 7.38
CA ILE A 156 -3.53 18.38 7.19
C ILE A 156 -2.58 18.89 8.28
N TYR A 157 -2.75 18.47 9.53
CA TYR A 157 -1.95 18.97 10.64
C TYR A 157 -0.68 18.17 10.92
N THR A 158 -0.51 17.01 10.26
CA THR A 158 0.66 16.16 10.47
C THR A 158 1.95 16.82 10.00
N GLU A 159 3.08 16.42 10.61
CA GLU A 159 4.40 16.96 10.29
C GLU A 159 4.81 16.64 8.84
N LEU A 160 4.29 15.57 8.24
CA LEU A 160 4.57 15.18 6.86
C LEU A 160 4.41 16.35 5.89
N PHE A 161 3.35 17.14 6.05
CA PHE A 161 2.99 18.24 5.16
C PHE A 161 3.68 19.57 5.54
N LYS A 162 4.72 19.55 6.38
CA LYS A 162 5.43 20.78 6.81
C LYS A 162 6.01 21.58 5.64
N GLY A 163 6.51 20.89 4.60
CA GLY A 163 7.03 21.54 3.39
C GLY A 163 5.96 22.36 2.69
N LEU A 164 4.79 21.76 2.44
CA LEU A 164 3.62 22.47 1.90
C LEU A 164 3.16 23.62 2.80
N ARG A 165 3.19 23.43 4.13
CA ARG A 165 2.87 24.50 5.09
C ARG A 165 3.82 25.69 4.97
N GLN A 166 5.11 25.43 4.79
CA GLN A 166 6.12 26.47 4.56
C GLN A 166 5.89 27.17 3.21
N THR A 167 5.61 26.43 2.14
CA THR A 167 5.36 26.98 0.80
C THR A 167 4.13 27.88 0.75
N TYR A 168 3.01 27.47 1.34
CA TYR A 168 1.74 28.19 1.22
C TYR A 168 1.46 29.15 2.39
N GLY A 169 2.22 29.08 3.49
CA GLY A 169 2.06 29.96 4.65
C GLY A 169 0.62 30.05 5.15
N LYS A 170 0.07 31.27 5.21
CA LYS A 170 -1.32 31.52 5.66
C LYS A 170 -2.37 30.86 4.76
N SER A 171 -2.05 30.62 3.48
CA SER A 171 -2.94 29.98 2.52
C SER A 171 -2.91 28.45 2.58
N TYR A 172 -2.07 27.84 3.43
CA TYR A 172 -1.88 26.39 3.49
C TYR A 172 -3.19 25.63 3.71
N GLN A 173 -3.98 26.01 4.72
CA GLN A 173 -5.24 25.30 5.00
C GLN A 173 -6.24 25.45 3.85
N ALA A 174 -6.34 26.65 3.27
CA ALA A 174 -7.21 26.90 2.13
C ALA A 174 -6.78 26.06 0.91
N PHE A 175 -5.48 25.98 0.63
CA PHE A 175 -4.93 25.13 -0.43
C PHE A 175 -5.28 23.65 -0.18
N MET A 176 -4.98 23.12 1.00
CA MET A 176 -5.26 21.72 1.35
C MET A 176 -6.75 21.39 1.22
N LEU A 177 -7.64 22.25 1.74
CA LEU A 177 -9.09 22.04 1.67
C LEU A 177 -9.67 22.26 0.26
N SER A 178 -8.98 23.00 -0.61
CA SER A 178 -9.36 23.12 -2.02
C SER A 178 -9.06 21.84 -2.82
N LYS A 179 -8.12 21.02 -2.35
CA LYS A 179 -7.69 19.80 -3.03
C LYS A 179 -8.26 18.54 -2.40
N LEU A 180 -8.32 18.46 -1.07
CA LEU A 180 -8.72 17.26 -0.34
C LEU A 180 -10.20 17.32 0.04
N VAL A 181 -10.97 16.36 -0.44
CA VAL A 181 -12.41 16.25 -0.16
C VAL A 181 -12.66 14.97 0.65
N PRO A 182 -13.00 15.06 1.95
CA PRO A 182 -13.31 13.88 2.74
C PRO A 182 -14.69 13.34 2.36
N VAL A 183 -14.78 12.03 2.14
CA VAL A 183 -16.00 11.31 1.77
C VAL A 183 -16.26 10.26 2.83
N VAL A 184 -17.40 10.35 3.52
CA VAL A 184 -17.80 9.35 4.50
C VAL A 184 -18.13 8.05 3.78
N GLY A 185 -17.52 6.95 4.21
CA GLY A 185 -17.87 5.63 3.71
C GLY A 185 -16.89 4.55 4.17
N ASN A 186 -17.09 3.34 3.66
CA ASN A 186 -16.41 2.14 4.12
C ASN A 186 -16.30 1.14 2.96
N VAL A 187 -15.07 0.67 2.68
CA VAL A 187 -14.83 -0.28 1.58
C VAL A 187 -15.55 -1.62 1.78
N CYS A 188 -15.86 -1.99 3.02
CA CYS A 188 -16.57 -3.23 3.33
C CYS A 188 -18.07 -3.17 2.99
N GLU A 189 -18.62 -1.99 2.72
CA GLU A 189 -20.04 -1.78 2.44
C GLU A 189 -20.30 -1.75 0.92
N SER A 190 -21.48 -2.23 0.52
CA SER A 190 -21.96 -2.10 -0.86
C SER A 190 -21.94 -0.63 -1.29
N ASP A 191 -21.52 -0.37 -2.52
CA ASP A 191 -21.31 0.99 -3.05
C ASP A 191 -20.44 1.89 -2.15
N LEU A 192 -19.54 1.29 -1.37
CA LEU A 192 -18.61 1.94 -0.44
C LEU A 192 -19.30 2.69 0.71
N GLY A 193 -20.58 2.40 0.97
CA GLY A 193 -21.40 3.14 1.93
C GLY A 193 -21.76 4.56 1.46
N LEU A 194 -21.67 4.83 0.15
CA LEU A 194 -22.00 6.12 -0.45
C LEU A 194 -23.48 6.15 -0.82
N GLY A 195 -24.15 7.29 -0.61
CA GLY A 195 -25.44 7.55 -1.23
C GLY A 195 -25.30 7.73 -2.75
N ASP A 196 -26.30 7.28 -3.51
CA ASP A 196 -26.29 7.26 -4.99
C ASP A 196 -25.93 8.62 -5.62
N ASP A 197 -26.49 9.71 -5.10
CA ASP A 197 -26.22 11.06 -5.60
C ASP A 197 -24.75 11.48 -5.43
N ILE A 198 -24.17 11.16 -4.26
CA ILE A 198 -22.76 11.47 -3.96
C ILE A 198 -21.86 10.60 -4.83
N SER A 199 -22.18 9.31 -4.93
CA SER A 199 -21.45 8.35 -5.78
C SER A 199 -21.43 8.84 -7.24
N ALA A 200 -22.57 9.22 -7.79
CA ALA A 200 -22.70 9.73 -9.16
C ALA A 200 -21.99 11.08 -9.37
N LEU A 201 -21.96 11.96 -8.37
CA LEU A 201 -21.23 13.23 -8.43
C LEU A 201 -19.72 12.98 -8.52
N ILE A 202 -19.18 12.17 -7.62
CA ILE A 202 -17.75 11.86 -7.55
C ILE A 202 -17.31 11.14 -8.83
N ALA A 203 -18.09 10.17 -9.32
CA ALA A 203 -17.78 9.41 -10.51
C ALA A 203 -17.65 10.27 -11.80
N LYS A 204 -18.20 11.49 -11.82
CA LYS A 204 -18.03 12.45 -12.95
C LYS A 204 -16.67 13.16 -12.95
N GLU A 205 -16.01 13.23 -11.80
CA GLU A 205 -14.77 14.00 -11.60
C GLU A 205 -13.51 13.11 -11.50
N VAL A 206 -13.66 11.82 -11.19
CA VAL A 206 -12.52 10.91 -10.95
C VAL A 206 -11.92 10.36 -12.25
N ASP A 207 -10.61 10.55 -12.39
CA ASP A 207 -9.77 9.94 -13.44
C ASP A 207 -9.00 8.71 -12.91
N VAL A 208 -8.59 8.70 -11.65
CA VAL A 208 -7.78 7.61 -11.07
C VAL A 208 -8.35 7.15 -9.74
N VAL A 209 -8.56 5.84 -9.60
CA VAL A 209 -8.97 5.21 -8.34
C VAL A 209 -7.80 4.47 -7.73
N ILE A 210 -7.49 4.72 -6.46
CA ILE A 210 -6.37 4.12 -5.73
C ILE A 210 -6.91 3.40 -4.49
N ASN A 211 -6.74 2.09 -4.46
CA ASN A 211 -7.02 1.28 -3.30
C ASN A 211 -5.76 1.12 -2.42
N SER A 212 -5.68 1.93 -1.35
CA SER A 212 -4.66 1.75 -0.30
C SER A 212 -5.26 1.29 1.03
N ALA A 213 -6.60 1.13 1.12
CA ALA A 213 -7.23 0.54 2.29
C ALA A 213 -6.92 -0.96 2.37
N ALA A 214 -6.49 -1.39 3.56
CA ALA A 214 -6.26 -2.80 3.87
C ALA A 214 -6.30 -3.00 5.38
N ASN A 215 -6.64 -4.21 5.82
CA ASN A 215 -6.23 -4.70 7.13
C ASN A 215 -4.88 -5.39 6.95
N THR A 216 -3.88 -4.95 7.72
CA THR A 216 -2.48 -5.41 7.63
C THR A 216 -2.06 -6.26 8.85
N THR A 217 -3.02 -6.63 9.69
CA THR A 217 -2.77 -7.48 10.86
C THR A 217 -2.69 -8.94 10.41
N PHE A 218 -1.54 -9.59 10.64
CA PHE A 218 -1.29 -10.98 10.19
C PHE A 218 -2.28 -12.00 10.78
N HIS A 219 -2.72 -11.79 12.02
CA HIS A 219 -3.67 -12.65 12.74
C HIS A 219 -5.02 -11.97 13.00
N GLU A 220 -5.56 -11.30 11.99
CA GLU A 220 -6.93 -10.80 12.04
C GLU A 220 -7.95 -11.94 11.90
N ARG A 221 -9.17 -11.73 12.42
CA ARG A 221 -10.32 -12.58 12.13
C ARG A 221 -10.54 -12.70 10.63
N TYR A 222 -10.76 -13.93 10.17
CA TYR A 222 -10.87 -14.22 8.74
C TYR A 222 -12.03 -13.50 8.04
N ASP A 223 -13.20 -13.37 8.69
CA ASP A 223 -14.34 -12.62 8.13
C ASP A 223 -13.99 -11.15 7.90
N ILE A 224 -13.34 -10.51 8.87
CA ILE A 224 -12.93 -9.11 8.79
C ILE A 224 -11.87 -8.93 7.69
N ALA A 225 -10.89 -9.83 7.63
CA ALA A 225 -9.81 -9.78 6.63
C ALA A 225 -10.35 -9.95 5.21
N LEU A 226 -11.27 -10.90 4.98
CA LEU A 226 -11.95 -11.09 3.69
C LEU A 226 -12.78 -9.86 3.28
N ASP A 227 -13.57 -9.31 4.21
CA ASP A 227 -14.44 -8.17 3.90
C ASP A 227 -13.65 -6.93 3.43
N ILE A 228 -12.46 -6.69 4.00
CA ILE A 228 -11.64 -5.52 3.64
C ILE A 228 -10.64 -5.79 2.52
N ASN A 229 -9.90 -6.90 2.56
CA ASN A 229 -8.80 -7.16 1.63
C ASN A 229 -9.24 -7.88 0.36
N THR A 230 -10.37 -8.60 0.40
CA THR A 230 -10.88 -9.39 -0.72
C THR A 230 -12.10 -8.72 -1.35
N LYS A 231 -13.16 -8.45 -0.57
CA LYS A 231 -14.39 -7.81 -1.09
C LYS A 231 -14.25 -6.30 -1.28
N GLY A 232 -13.52 -5.63 -0.39
CA GLY A 232 -13.28 -4.19 -0.47
C GLY A 232 -12.75 -3.71 -1.83
N PRO A 233 -11.70 -4.34 -2.39
CA PRO A 233 -11.26 -4.07 -3.76
C PRO A 233 -12.35 -4.25 -4.81
N CYS A 234 -13.21 -5.27 -4.69
CA CYS A 234 -14.30 -5.53 -5.62
C CYS A 234 -15.37 -4.42 -5.59
N HIS A 235 -15.77 -3.98 -4.41
CA HIS A 235 -16.70 -2.85 -4.26
C HIS A 235 -16.13 -1.57 -4.85
N LEU A 236 -14.83 -1.31 -4.63
CA LEU A 236 -14.17 -0.14 -5.17
C LEU A 236 -13.99 -0.21 -6.69
N LEU A 237 -13.71 -1.39 -7.24
CA LEU A 237 -13.63 -1.61 -8.69
C LEU A 237 -15.01 -1.43 -9.34
N ALA A 238 -16.08 -1.88 -8.69
CA ALA A 238 -17.45 -1.62 -9.13
C ALA A 238 -17.76 -0.12 -9.17
N PHE A 239 -17.34 0.66 -8.17
CA PHE A 239 -17.41 2.13 -8.20
C PHE A 239 -16.56 2.72 -9.33
N ALA A 240 -15.33 2.24 -9.53
CA ALA A 240 -14.43 2.73 -10.57
C ALA A 240 -15.06 2.58 -11.96
N LYS A 241 -15.75 1.47 -12.24
CA LYS A 241 -16.49 1.27 -13.49
C LYS A 241 -17.63 2.27 -13.73
N LYS A 242 -18.15 2.94 -12.69
CA LYS A 242 -19.12 4.04 -12.82
C LYS A 242 -18.45 5.33 -13.30
N CYS A 243 -17.12 5.45 -13.18
CA CYS A 243 -16.37 6.66 -13.51
C CYS A 243 -16.11 6.76 -15.02
N LYS A 244 -16.81 7.65 -15.72
CA LYS A 244 -16.71 7.80 -17.19
C LYS A 244 -15.35 8.31 -17.69
N LYS A 245 -14.59 8.97 -16.81
CA LYS A 245 -13.26 9.52 -17.13
C LYS A 245 -12.12 8.62 -16.67
N LEU A 246 -12.43 7.44 -16.11
CA LEU A 246 -11.44 6.56 -15.51
C LEU A 246 -10.30 6.26 -16.51
N LYS A 247 -9.09 6.48 -16.04
CA LYS A 247 -7.83 6.21 -16.73
C LYS A 247 -7.15 4.97 -16.19
N LEU A 248 -7.30 4.72 -14.89
CA LEU A 248 -6.59 3.66 -14.20
C LEU A 248 -7.25 3.31 -12.86
N PHE A 249 -7.26 2.03 -12.53
CA PHE A 249 -7.46 1.52 -11.18
C PHE A 249 -6.13 1.01 -10.62
N LEU A 250 -5.73 1.48 -9.44
CA LEU A 250 -4.52 1.03 -8.76
C LEU A 250 -4.85 0.26 -7.48
N GLN A 251 -4.27 -0.92 -7.33
CA GLN A 251 -4.32 -1.73 -6.11
C GLN A 251 -2.95 -1.72 -5.41
N VAL A 252 -2.89 -1.23 -4.17
CA VAL A 252 -1.73 -1.46 -3.30
C VAL A 252 -1.87 -2.84 -2.67
N SER A 253 -0.94 -3.74 -2.94
CA SER A 253 -0.86 -5.08 -2.40
C SER A 253 0.40 -5.24 -1.53
N THR A 254 1.05 -6.40 -1.54
CA THR A 254 2.35 -6.64 -0.90
C THR A 254 3.11 -7.69 -1.71
N ALA A 255 4.44 -7.68 -1.73
CA ALA A 255 5.24 -8.72 -2.38
C ALA A 255 5.02 -10.10 -1.73
N TYR A 256 4.62 -10.14 -0.46
CA TYR A 256 4.38 -11.39 0.27
C TYR A 256 3.08 -12.11 -0.10
N VAL A 257 2.24 -11.54 -0.98
CA VAL A 257 1.13 -12.29 -1.63
C VAL A 257 1.63 -13.49 -2.43
N ASN A 258 2.92 -13.56 -2.74
CA ASN A 258 3.53 -14.73 -3.36
C ASN A 258 3.60 -15.95 -2.41
N GLY A 259 3.09 -15.85 -1.18
CA GLY A 259 2.96 -16.96 -0.24
C GLY A 259 4.31 -17.62 0.02
N GLN A 260 4.30 -18.95 0.19
CA GLN A 260 5.48 -19.75 0.55
C GLN A 260 6.44 -20.04 -0.63
N ARG A 261 6.31 -19.37 -1.78
CA ARG A 261 7.23 -19.52 -2.92
C ARG A 261 8.68 -19.28 -2.49
N GLN A 262 9.60 -20.02 -3.12
CA GLN A 262 11.04 -19.97 -2.84
C GLN A 262 11.82 -19.53 -4.08
N GLY A 263 13.05 -19.06 -3.91
CA GLY A 263 13.90 -18.62 -5.01
C GLY A 263 13.44 -17.29 -5.62
N ARG A 264 13.80 -17.04 -6.89
CA ARG A 264 13.45 -15.78 -7.57
C ARG A 264 11.98 -15.80 -8.03
N ILE A 265 11.19 -14.83 -7.56
CA ILE A 265 9.75 -14.76 -7.78
C ILE A 265 9.40 -13.60 -8.70
N MET A 266 8.82 -13.93 -9.86
CA MET A 266 8.53 -12.97 -10.93
C MET A 266 7.30 -12.09 -10.67
N GLU A 267 7.28 -10.88 -11.23
CA GLU A 267 6.15 -9.94 -11.21
C GLU A 267 4.98 -10.41 -12.08
N LYS A 268 4.29 -11.48 -11.66
CA LYS A 268 3.13 -12.05 -12.35
C LYS A 268 1.81 -11.74 -11.64
N PRO A 269 0.73 -11.40 -12.37
CA PRO A 269 -0.60 -11.30 -11.80
C PRO A 269 -1.10 -12.69 -11.37
N PHE A 270 -2.05 -12.73 -10.44
CA PHE A 270 -2.77 -13.96 -10.11
C PHE A 270 -3.97 -14.15 -11.03
N SER A 271 -4.26 -15.40 -11.35
CA SER A 271 -5.52 -15.81 -11.98
C SER A 271 -6.44 -16.50 -10.97
N ILE A 272 -7.76 -16.48 -11.26
CA ILE A 272 -8.75 -17.12 -10.41
C ILE A 272 -8.47 -18.63 -10.27
N GLY A 273 -8.57 -19.15 -9.05
CA GLY A 273 -8.33 -20.58 -8.78
C GLY A 273 -6.89 -20.95 -8.43
N GLU A 274 -5.92 -20.04 -8.60
CA GLU A 274 -4.52 -20.32 -8.29
C GLU A 274 -4.29 -20.56 -6.78
N SER A 275 -3.40 -21.50 -6.47
CA SER A 275 -2.92 -21.73 -5.11
C SER A 275 -1.43 -22.08 -5.14
N ILE A 276 -0.68 -21.62 -4.14
CA ILE A 276 0.77 -21.84 -4.07
C ILE A 276 1.07 -23.33 -3.85
N THR A 277 0.25 -24.03 -3.06
CA THR A 277 0.38 -25.49 -2.88
C THR A 277 0.22 -26.25 -4.20
N GLY A 278 -0.67 -25.79 -5.08
CA GLY A 278 -0.89 -26.39 -6.40
C GLY A 278 0.30 -26.26 -7.35
N GLU A 279 1.10 -25.18 -7.23
CA GLU A 279 2.26 -24.93 -8.10
C GLU A 279 3.43 -25.89 -7.88
N ASN A 280 3.61 -26.39 -6.66
CA ASN A 280 4.69 -27.31 -6.31
C ASN A 280 4.43 -28.76 -6.80
N SER A 281 3.23 -29.02 -7.34
CA SER A 281 2.86 -30.32 -7.90
C SER A 281 3.35 -30.43 -9.35
N THR A 282 4.61 -30.84 -9.53
CA THR A 282 5.28 -31.02 -10.83
C THR A 282 4.84 -32.27 -11.62
N SER A 283 3.74 -32.92 -11.25
CA SER A 283 3.19 -34.06 -12.01
C SER A 283 1.94 -33.63 -12.78
N GLU A 284 1.88 -33.95 -14.07
CA GLU A 284 0.64 -33.94 -14.86
C GLU A 284 -0.47 -34.66 -14.05
N THR A 285 -1.32 -33.88 -13.40
CA THR A 285 -2.38 -34.28 -12.45
C THR A 285 -1.98 -35.20 -11.29
N PRO A 286 -1.89 -34.68 -10.04
CA PRO A 286 -2.24 -35.43 -8.85
C PRO A 286 -3.72 -35.14 -8.47
N PRO A 287 -4.56 -36.17 -8.27
CA PRO A 287 -5.93 -35.99 -7.82
C PRO A 287 -5.93 -35.56 -6.34
N GLY A 288 -6.35 -34.32 -6.04
CA GLY A 288 -6.67 -33.95 -4.64
C GLY A 288 -6.48 -32.50 -4.21
N PHE A 289 -5.90 -31.61 -5.01
CA PHE A 289 -5.87 -30.18 -4.66
C PHE A 289 -7.00 -29.44 -5.35
N ASP A 290 -8.04 -29.12 -4.57
CA ASP A 290 -9.13 -28.27 -5.03
C ASP A 290 -8.56 -26.88 -5.39
N PRO A 291 -8.87 -26.34 -6.59
CA PRO A 291 -8.52 -24.97 -6.92
C PRO A 291 -9.10 -24.01 -5.87
N LEU A 292 -8.43 -22.88 -5.65
CA LEU A 292 -8.88 -21.90 -4.68
C LEU A 292 -10.18 -21.24 -5.16
N ASP A 293 -11.31 -21.66 -4.59
CA ASP A 293 -12.59 -21.02 -4.83
C ASP A 293 -12.80 -19.89 -3.80
N VAL A 294 -12.48 -18.67 -4.22
CA VAL A 294 -12.58 -17.46 -3.39
C VAL A 294 -14.01 -17.22 -2.89
N GLU A 295 -15.03 -17.56 -3.69
CA GLU A 295 -16.43 -17.40 -3.32
C GLU A 295 -16.83 -18.40 -2.24
N ASN A 296 -16.35 -19.65 -2.32
CA ASN A 296 -16.56 -20.62 -1.26
C ASN A 296 -15.81 -20.26 0.02
N GLU A 297 -14.62 -19.67 -0.05
CA GLU A 297 -13.92 -19.16 1.13
C GLU A 297 -14.70 -18.04 1.83
N ILE A 298 -15.30 -17.13 1.06
CA ILE A 298 -16.20 -16.09 1.56
C ILE A 298 -17.41 -16.70 2.27
N LYS A 299 -18.09 -17.66 1.62
CA LYS A 299 -19.25 -18.37 2.20
C LYS A 299 -18.88 -19.15 3.45
N LEU A 300 -17.73 -19.82 3.44
CA LEU A 300 -17.21 -20.57 4.59
C LEU A 300 -17.06 -19.63 5.79
N ALA A 301 -16.36 -18.50 5.64
CA ALA A 301 -16.17 -17.54 6.72
C ALA A 301 -17.51 -16.98 7.25
N MET A 302 -18.47 -16.69 6.36
CA MET A 302 -19.81 -16.21 6.73
C MET A 302 -20.60 -17.26 7.52
N ASN A 303 -20.60 -18.52 7.07
CA ASN A 303 -21.33 -19.61 7.73
C ASN A 303 -20.70 -19.98 9.08
N SER A 304 -19.37 -20.06 9.15
CA SER A 304 -18.63 -20.36 10.38
C SER A 304 -18.89 -19.31 11.47
N LYS A 305 -18.97 -18.02 11.10
CA LYS A 305 -19.31 -16.95 12.03
C LYS A 305 -20.65 -17.15 12.74
N GLY A 306 -21.66 -17.66 12.03
CA GLY A 306 -22.99 -17.92 12.60
C GLY A 306 -23.06 -19.18 13.47
N ALA A 307 -22.04 -20.05 13.42
CA ALA A 307 -22.00 -21.33 14.12
C ALA A 307 -21.24 -21.28 15.46
N TYR A 308 -20.53 -20.19 15.74
CA TYR A 308 -19.72 -20.06 16.97
C TYR A 308 -20.44 -19.22 18.03
N GLU A 309 -20.20 -19.53 19.30
CA GLU A 309 -20.63 -18.70 20.42
C GLU A 309 -19.92 -17.34 20.40
N ASP A 310 -20.63 -16.25 20.73
CA ASP A 310 -20.16 -14.86 20.60
C ASP A 310 -18.80 -14.59 21.29
N ASN A 311 -18.52 -15.26 22.41
CA ASN A 311 -17.27 -15.14 23.17
C ASN A 311 -16.07 -15.84 22.50
N GLU A 312 -16.29 -16.81 21.63
CA GLU A 312 -15.24 -17.61 20.97
C GLU A 312 -15.04 -17.26 19.49
N VAL A 313 -16.03 -16.62 18.85
CA VAL A 313 -16.00 -16.23 17.42
C VAL A 313 -14.67 -15.58 17.05
N ALA A 314 -14.16 -14.66 17.88
CA ALA A 314 -12.96 -13.91 17.54
C ALA A 314 -11.71 -14.80 17.42
N GLN A 315 -11.52 -15.78 18.31
CA GLN A 315 -10.36 -16.67 18.27
C GLN A 315 -10.53 -17.74 17.18
N LYS A 316 -11.69 -18.39 17.12
CA LYS A 316 -11.97 -19.42 16.10
C LYS A 316 -11.85 -18.87 14.66
N MET A 317 -12.26 -17.63 14.42
CA MET A 317 -12.10 -17.00 13.10
C MET A 317 -10.67 -16.63 12.76
N LYS A 318 -9.79 -16.38 13.75
CA LYS A 318 -8.36 -16.20 13.50
C LYS A 318 -7.71 -17.53 13.14
N ASP A 319 -8.03 -18.57 13.90
CA ASP A 319 -7.51 -19.92 13.69
C ASP A 319 -7.94 -20.46 12.31
N LEU A 320 -9.22 -20.27 11.95
CA LEU A 320 -9.75 -20.62 10.63
C LEU A 320 -8.98 -19.92 9.51
N GLY A 321 -8.78 -18.59 9.59
CA GLY A 321 -8.05 -17.86 8.54
C GLY A 321 -6.63 -18.37 8.33
N LEU A 322 -5.94 -18.67 9.43
CA LEU A 322 -4.59 -19.22 9.40
C LEU A 322 -4.56 -20.65 8.82
N GLU A 323 -5.53 -21.49 9.19
CA GLU A 323 -5.70 -22.83 8.63
C GLU A 323 -5.93 -22.77 7.11
N ARG A 324 -6.84 -21.89 6.66
CA ARG A 324 -7.14 -21.71 5.22
C ARG A 324 -5.93 -21.20 4.46
N ALA A 325 -5.23 -20.18 4.98
CA ALA A 325 -4.02 -19.66 4.35
C ALA A 325 -2.98 -20.77 4.14
N ARG A 326 -2.69 -21.55 5.19
CA ARG A 326 -1.72 -22.65 5.13
C ARG A 326 -2.16 -23.76 4.18
N LYS A 327 -3.45 -24.09 4.12
CA LYS A 327 -3.99 -25.08 3.17
C LYS A 327 -3.62 -24.74 1.73
N TYR A 328 -3.72 -23.47 1.34
CA TYR A 328 -3.45 -23.04 -0.03
C TYR A 328 -2.02 -22.50 -0.26
N GLY A 329 -1.15 -22.56 0.74
CA GLY A 329 0.29 -22.27 0.62
C GLY A 329 0.67 -20.81 0.90
N TRP A 330 -0.14 -20.10 1.67
CA TRP A 330 0.16 -18.78 2.23
C TRP A 330 0.48 -18.87 3.72
N GLN A 331 1.44 -18.05 4.18
CA GLN A 331 1.90 -18.08 5.57
C GLN A 331 0.88 -17.57 6.60
N ASP A 332 0.05 -16.61 6.22
CA ASP A 332 -0.93 -15.99 7.13
C ASP A 332 -2.17 -15.45 6.38
N THR A 333 -3.19 -15.11 7.17
CA THR A 333 -4.48 -14.62 6.70
C THR A 333 -4.36 -13.30 5.92
N TYR A 334 -3.40 -12.44 6.27
CA TYR A 334 -3.24 -11.14 5.63
C TYR A 334 -2.83 -11.31 4.17
N VAL A 335 -1.72 -12.02 3.90
CA VAL A 335 -1.23 -12.19 2.54
C VAL A 335 -2.18 -13.03 1.68
N PHE A 336 -2.88 -13.99 2.31
CA PHE A 336 -3.85 -14.84 1.63
C PHE A 336 -5.06 -14.03 1.15
N THR A 337 -5.66 -13.21 2.02
CA THR A 337 -6.81 -12.38 1.65
C THR A 337 -6.45 -11.28 0.64
N LYS A 338 -5.20 -10.78 0.67
CA LYS A 338 -4.67 -9.87 -0.36
C LYS A 338 -4.53 -10.55 -1.71
N ALA A 339 -4.00 -11.78 -1.76
CA ALA A 339 -3.91 -12.55 -3.00
C ALA A 339 -5.30 -12.82 -3.60
N MET A 340 -6.28 -13.22 -2.78
CA MET A 340 -7.68 -13.38 -3.22
C MET A 340 -8.27 -12.06 -3.75
N GLY A 341 -7.95 -10.92 -3.15
CA GLY A 341 -8.35 -9.61 -3.66
C GLY A 341 -7.78 -9.30 -5.04
N GLU A 342 -6.53 -9.67 -5.30
CA GLU A 342 -5.93 -9.54 -6.64
C GLU A 342 -6.61 -10.44 -7.68
N MET A 343 -6.91 -11.69 -7.33
CA MET A 343 -7.62 -12.64 -8.20
C MET A 343 -9.00 -12.12 -8.61
N LEU A 344 -9.76 -11.57 -7.66
CA LEU A 344 -11.08 -11.00 -7.96
C LEU A 344 -10.98 -9.71 -8.78
N ILE A 345 -9.93 -8.89 -8.60
CA ILE A 345 -9.69 -7.74 -9.49
C ILE A 345 -9.46 -8.22 -10.92
N ASP A 346 -8.60 -9.24 -11.12
CA ASP A 346 -8.34 -9.79 -12.45
C ASP A 346 -9.63 -10.30 -13.10
N ASP A 347 -10.40 -11.12 -12.40
CA ASP A 347 -11.66 -11.66 -12.90
C ASP A 347 -12.70 -10.55 -13.21
N MET A 348 -12.79 -9.54 -12.35
CA MET A 348 -13.87 -8.55 -12.44
C MET A 348 -13.54 -7.33 -13.29
N ARG A 349 -12.29 -6.96 -13.56
CA ARG A 349 -11.95 -5.63 -14.13
C ARG A 349 -12.58 -5.32 -15.49
N GLY A 350 -12.80 -6.32 -16.34
CA GLY A 350 -13.17 -6.08 -17.74
C GLY A 350 -12.09 -5.27 -18.48
N ASP A 351 -12.47 -4.17 -19.11
CA ASP A 351 -11.54 -3.31 -19.87
C ASP A 351 -10.83 -2.24 -19.01
N VAL A 352 -11.02 -2.25 -17.69
CA VAL A 352 -10.38 -1.27 -16.80
C VAL A 352 -8.87 -1.54 -16.73
N PRO A 353 -7.99 -0.58 -17.08
CA PRO A 353 -6.55 -0.69 -16.87
C PRO A 353 -6.23 -0.82 -15.38
N VAL A 354 -5.43 -1.81 -15.00
CA VAL A 354 -5.07 -2.07 -13.61
C VAL A 354 -3.56 -2.03 -13.39
N VAL A 355 -3.14 -1.33 -12.33
CA VAL A 355 -1.80 -1.43 -11.77
C VAL A 355 -1.87 -2.06 -10.39
N ILE A 356 -1.01 -3.04 -10.13
CA ILE A 356 -0.84 -3.65 -8.81
C ILE A 356 0.57 -3.31 -8.32
N ILE A 357 0.65 -2.58 -7.20
CA ILE A 357 1.92 -2.27 -6.54
C ILE A 357 2.10 -3.24 -5.39
N ARG A 358 3.15 -4.07 -5.44
CA ARG A 358 3.52 -5.06 -4.43
C ARG A 358 4.81 -4.63 -3.72
N PRO A 359 4.75 -3.75 -2.71
CA PRO A 359 5.92 -3.42 -1.92
C PRO A 359 6.27 -4.56 -0.95
N SER A 360 7.55 -4.68 -0.58
CA SER A 360 7.97 -5.45 0.60
C SER A 360 7.72 -4.66 1.90
N VAL A 361 8.50 -4.88 2.96
CA VAL A 361 8.32 -4.18 4.23
C VAL A 361 8.60 -2.69 4.04
N ILE A 362 7.56 -1.87 4.11
CA ILE A 362 7.69 -0.42 3.94
C ILE A 362 8.16 0.21 5.25
N GLU A 363 9.31 0.85 5.20
CA GLU A 363 9.90 1.59 6.31
C GLU A 363 9.92 3.10 6.05
N SER A 364 10.51 3.86 6.98
CA SER A 364 10.56 5.33 6.94
C SER A 364 11.03 5.88 5.60
N THR A 365 10.62 7.10 5.27
CA THR A 365 11.10 7.80 4.07
C THR A 365 12.63 7.90 4.07
N CYS A 366 13.26 7.63 2.92
CA CYS A 366 14.70 7.78 2.77
C CYS A 366 15.09 9.24 2.58
N LYS A 367 14.34 9.98 1.76
CA LYS A 367 14.69 11.34 1.34
C LYS A 367 13.50 12.29 1.41
N GLU A 368 12.34 11.89 0.90
CA GLU A 368 11.22 12.80 0.66
C GLU A 368 9.98 12.49 1.50
N PRO A 369 9.20 13.51 1.91
CA PRO A 369 9.51 14.94 1.84
C PRO A 369 10.64 15.37 2.79
N PHE A 370 11.00 14.52 3.73
CA PHE A 370 12.21 14.62 4.53
C PHE A 370 12.59 13.22 5.03
N PRO A 371 13.87 12.95 5.33
CA PRO A 371 14.34 11.64 5.79
C PRO A 371 13.74 11.25 7.14
N GLY A 372 13.46 9.95 7.30
CA GLY A 372 13.09 9.33 8.57
C GLY A 372 11.63 9.53 8.96
N TRP A 373 10.78 10.11 8.10
CA TRP A 373 9.37 10.24 8.43
C TRP A 373 8.67 8.89 8.37
N MET A 374 7.94 8.59 9.44
CA MET A 374 7.12 7.39 9.56
C MET A 374 5.98 7.61 10.52
N GLU A 375 5.00 6.71 10.46
CA GLU A 375 3.91 6.67 11.42
C GLU A 375 3.62 5.23 11.83
N GLY A 376 3.37 5.02 13.11
CA GLY A 376 3.12 3.69 13.66
C GLY A 376 4.38 2.84 13.77
N ASN A 377 4.19 1.65 14.34
CA ASN A 377 5.23 0.64 14.52
C ASN A 377 5.13 -0.37 13.37
N ARG A 378 6.18 -0.50 12.57
CA ARG A 378 6.27 -1.39 11.39
C ARG A 378 6.81 -2.75 11.80
N MET A 379 7.18 -3.58 10.82
CA MET A 379 7.57 -4.97 11.09
C MET A 379 8.96 -5.03 11.74
N MET A 380 9.93 -4.24 11.27
CA MET A 380 11.29 -4.24 11.80
C MET A 380 11.40 -3.47 13.13
N ASP A 381 10.61 -2.40 13.26
CA ASP A 381 10.66 -1.44 14.37
C ASP A 381 10.62 -2.05 15.79
N PRO A 382 9.76 -3.04 16.14
CA PRO A 382 9.77 -3.63 17.47
C PRO A 382 11.11 -4.25 17.80
N ILE A 383 11.75 -4.93 16.84
CA ILE A 383 13.03 -5.60 17.02
C ILE A 383 14.11 -4.55 17.31
N VAL A 384 14.15 -3.48 16.51
CA VAL A 384 15.08 -2.35 16.68
C VAL A 384 14.92 -1.72 18.07
N LEU A 385 13.67 -1.44 18.47
CA LEU A 385 13.37 -0.80 19.75
C LEU A 385 13.66 -1.69 20.96
N TYR A 386 13.27 -2.97 20.91
CA TYR A 386 13.53 -3.91 22.00
C TYR A 386 15.02 -4.20 22.15
N TYR A 387 15.75 -4.35 21.03
CA TYR A 387 17.19 -4.48 21.06
C TYR A 387 17.86 -3.25 21.68
N GLY A 388 17.51 -2.04 21.22
CA GLY A 388 18.06 -0.78 21.73
C GLY A 388 17.77 -0.53 23.22
N LYS A 389 16.65 -1.05 23.74
CA LYS A 389 16.32 -1.02 25.18
C LYS A 389 17.00 -2.12 25.97
N GLY A 390 17.87 -2.90 25.33
CA GLY A 390 18.48 -4.11 25.86
C GLY A 390 17.52 -5.29 25.93
N GLN A 391 16.21 -5.14 25.86
CA GLN A 391 15.19 -6.16 26.18
C GLN A 391 15.17 -7.39 25.27
N LEU A 392 15.81 -7.34 24.10
CA LEU A 392 15.89 -8.45 23.15
C LEU A 392 17.34 -8.59 22.68
N THR A 393 18.11 -9.52 23.24
CA THR A 393 19.55 -9.70 22.94
C THR A 393 19.84 -10.76 21.86
N GLY A 394 18.79 -11.37 21.33
CA GLY A 394 18.88 -12.25 20.18
C GLY A 394 17.56 -12.29 19.43
N PHE A 395 17.57 -12.90 18.25
CA PHE A 395 16.39 -12.94 17.38
C PHE A 395 16.30 -14.26 16.60
N LEU A 396 15.07 -14.75 16.39
CA LEU A 396 14.78 -15.98 15.66
C LEU A 396 14.67 -15.69 14.17
N VAL A 397 15.63 -16.18 13.40
CA VAL A 397 15.80 -15.86 11.98
C VAL A 397 16.70 -16.88 11.29
N ASP A 398 16.58 -17.02 9.97
CA ASP A 398 17.65 -17.63 9.18
C ASP A 398 18.86 -16.67 9.17
N PRO A 399 20.03 -17.05 9.73
CA PRO A 399 21.21 -16.19 9.74
C PRO A 399 21.70 -15.82 8.32
N ASN A 400 21.35 -16.60 7.30
CA ASN A 400 21.65 -16.30 5.90
C ASN A 400 20.42 -15.74 5.16
N GLY A 401 19.36 -15.43 5.89
CA GLY A 401 18.14 -14.83 5.37
C GLY A 401 18.34 -13.36 5.02
N VAL A 402 17.51 -12.89 4.10
CA VAL A 402 17.45 -11.49 3.66
C VAL A 402 16.18 -10.88 4.22
N LEU A 403 16.29 -9.69 4.80
CA LEU A 403 15.15 -8.86 5.14
C LEU A 403 14.84 -7.92 3.96
N ASP A 404 13.71 -8.14 3.29
CA ASP A 404 13.29 -7.25 2.20
C ASP A 404 12.55 -6.03 2.74
N VAL A 405 13.25 -4.90 2.78
CA VAL A 405 12.69 -3.60 3.16
C VAL A 405 12.79 -2.59 2.02
N VAL A 406 11.86 -1.62 2.00
CA VAL A 406 11.87 -0.50 1.05
C VAL A 406 11.43 0.81 1.71
N PRO A 407 12.05 1.95 1.39
CA PRO A 407 11.59 3.26 1.85
C PRO A 407 10.23 3.68 1.27
N ALA A 408 9.36 4.28 2.08
CA ALA A 408 8.02 4.69 1.66
C ALA A 408 7.98 5.67 0.47
N ASP A 409 8.95 6.58 0.38
CA ASP A 409 9.04 7.54 -0.72
C ASP A 409 9.40 6.89 -2.05
N MET A 410 10.23 5.84 -2.05
CA MET A 410 10.52 5.05 -3.25
C MET A 410 9.27 4.30 -3.74
N VAL A 411 8.49 3.71 -2.83
CA VAL A 411 7.20 3.07 -3.17
C VAL A 411 6.23 4.07 -3.80
N VAL A 412 6.12 5.26 -3.24
CA VAL A 412 5.26 6.33 -3.77
C VAL A 412 5.72 6.82 -5.14
N ASN A 413 7.03 6.98 -5.32
CA ASN A 413 7.61 7.42 -6.57
C ASN A 413 7.34 6.40 -7.70
N ALA A 414 7.56 5.11 -7.44
CA ALA A 414 7.22 4.03 -8.38
C ALA A 414 5.72 3.98 -8.68
N THR A 415 4.88 4.17 -7.65
CA THR A 415 3.42 4.21 -7.78
C THR A 415 2.99 5.32 -8.74
N LEU A 416 3.51 6.54 -8.60
CA LEU A 416 3.17 7.67 -9.46
C LEU A 416 3.68 7.49 -10.90
N ALA A 417 4.87 6.93 -11.08
CA ALA A 417 5.41 6.58 -12.39
C ALA A 417 4.53 5.54 -13.11
N ALA A 418 4.12 4.48 -12.40
CA ALA A 418 3.23 3.45 -12.92
C ALA A 418 1.84 4.01 -13.26
N ILE A 419 1.29 4.87 -12.39
CA ILE A 419 0.02 5.56 -12.63
C ILE A 419 0.07 6.37 -13.92
N ALA A 420 1.13 7.16 -14.11
CA ALA A 420 1.25 8.02 -15.28
C ALA A 420 1.42 7.20 -16.57
N LYS A 421 2.35 6.24 -16.58
CA LYS A 421 2.63 5.39 -17.74
C LYS A 421 1.37 4.68 -18.25
N HIS A 422 0.66 4.01 -17.34
CA HIS A 422 -0.50 3.18 -17.70
C HIS A 422 -1.78 3.99 -17.81
N GLY A 423 -1.92 5.08 -17.05
CA GLY A 423 -3.05 5.99 -17.16
C GLY A 423 -3.06 6.82 -18.46
N MET A 424 -1.90 7.05 -19.09
CA MET A 424 -1.85 7.62 -20.44
C MET A 424 -2.17 6.56 -21.50
N ALA A 425 -1.56 5.39 -21.39
CA ALA A 425 -1.70 4.31 -22.38
C ALA A 425 -3.13 3.73 -22.40
N GLN A 426 -3.79 3.64 -21.24
CA GLN A 426 -5.14 3.08 -21.06
C GLN A 426 -5.33 1.71 -21.71
N LYS A 427 -4.28 0.88 -21.68
CA LYS A 427 -4.38 -0.50 -22.16
C LYS A 427 -5.17 -1.31 -21.13
N PRO A 428 -6.09 -2.20 -21.56
CA PRO A 428 -6.90 -3.02 -20.64
C PRO A 428 -6.10 -4.19 -20.06
N ASP A 429 -4.88 -3.93 -19.58
CA ASP A 429 -3.95 -4.90 -19.02
C ASP A 429 -3.79 -4.75 -17.50
N ILE A 430 -3.19 -5.77 -16.89
CA ILE A 430 -2.75 -5.74 -15.49
C ILE A 430 -1.24 -5.64 -15.48
N ASN A 431 -0.72 -4.63 -14.81
CA ASN A 431 0.71 -4.42 -14.65
C ASN A 431 1.09 -4.54 -13.17
N VAL A 432 1.94 -5.52 -12.87
CA VAL A 432 2.42 -5.78 -11.51
C VAL A 432 3.83 -5.23 -11.35
N TYR A 433 4.03 -4.47 -10.28
CA TYR A 433 5.33 -3.93 -9.89
C TYR A 433 5.69 -4.36 -8.47
N GLN A 434 6.76 -5.13 -8.32
CA GLN A 434 7.35 -5.50 -7.04
C GLN A 434 8.38 -4.45 -6.63
N ILE A 435 7.99 -3.58 -5.68
CA ILE A 435 8.89 -2.56 -5.14
C ILE A 435 9.63 -3.17 -3.96
N THR A 436 10.80 -3.73 -4.24
CA THR A 436 11.51 -4.65 -3.34
C THR A 436 13.02 -4.46 -3.46
N SER A 437 13.77 -4.88 -2.44
CA SER A 437 15.24 -4.79 -2.41
C SER A 437 15.94 -6.13 -2.60
N SER A 438 15.28 -7.25 -2.32
CA SER A 438 15.98 -8.54 -2.11
C SER A 438 16.77 -9.10 -3.29
N VAL A 439 16.43 -8.76 -4.54
CA VAL A 439 17.18 -9.20 -5.74
C VAL A 439 18.30 -8.22 -6.11
N VAL A 440 18.09 -6.91 -5.91
CA VAL A 440 18.99 -5.87 -6.41
C VAL A 440 19.96 -5.32 -5.36
N ASN A 441 19.57 -5.33 -4.09
CA ASN A 441 20.35 -4.80 -2.97
C ASN A 441 19.89 -5.46 -1.65
N PRO A 442 20.18 -6.75 -1.43
CA PRO A 442 19.72 -7.49 -0.27
C PRO A 442 20.28 -6.92 1.05
N LEU A 443 19.43 -6.83 2.08
CA LEU A 443 19.84 -6.57 3.46
C LEU A 443 19.85 -7.87 4.25
N ASP A 444 21.04 -8.43 4.51
CA ASP A 444 21.20 -9.65 5.28
C ASP A 444 20.93 -9.39 6.78
N PHE A 445 20.33 -10.37 7.48
CA PHE A 445 20.08 -10.24 8.91
C PHE A 445 21.37 -10.11 9.74
N GLN A 446 22.48 -10.69 9.28
CA GLN A 446 23.79 -10.49 9.91
C GLN A 446 24.24 -9.03 9.84
N ASP A 447 24.14 -8.40 8.67
CA ASP A 447 24.49 -7.00 8.49
C ASP A 447 23.56 -6.08 9.27
N LEU A 448 22.24 -6.33 9.24
CA LEU A 448 21.30 -5.61 10.08
C LEU A 448 21.69 -5.70 11.56
N SER A 449 22.00 -6.91 12.06
CA SER A 449 22.39 -7.11 13.46
C SER A 449 23.63 -6.31 13.84
N LYS A 450 24.61 -6.23 12.93
CA LYS A 450 25.85 -5.44 13.09
C LYS A 450 25.56 -3.94 13.09
N LEU A 451 24.76 -3.45 12.15
CA LEU A 451 24.36 -2.05 12.05
C LEU A 451 23.60 -1.59 13.31
N LEU A 452 22.71 -2.43 13.83
CA LEU A 452 22.00 -2.15 15.08
C LEU A 452 22.96 -2.08 16.27
N TYR A 453 23.89 -3.02 16.39
CA TYR A 453 24.90 -3.01 17.45
C TYR A 453 25.77 -1.76 17.39
N GLU A 454 26.31 -1.43 16.21
CA GLU A 454 27.13 -0.24 15.99
C GLU A 454 26.37 1.05 16.37
N HIS A 455 25.11 1.19 15.94
CA HIS A 455 24.28 2.35 16.26
C HIS A 455 24.04 2.49 17.76
N TYR A 456 23.64 1.42 18.45
CA TYR A 456 23.29 1.51 19.87
C TYR A 456 24.51 1.53 20.78
N ASN A 457 25.68 1.11 20.30
CA ASN A 457 26.94 1.32 21.01
C ASN A 457 27.43 2.77 20.89
N SER A 458 27.24 3.43 19.74
CA SER A 458 27.61 4.84 19.56
C SER A 458 26.58 5.83 20.13
N SER A 459 25.29 5.48 20.05
CA SER A 459 24.16 6.30 20.47
C SER A 459 23.15 5.48 21.29
N PRO A 460 23.52 5.07 22.53
CA PRO A 460 22.69 4.22 23.37
C PRO A 460 21.34 4.84 23.71
N CYS A 461 20.33 3.98 23.92
CA CYS A 461 19.11 4.40 24.59
C CYS A 461 19.40 4.72 26.06
N MET A 462 18.59 5.60 26.65
CA MET A 462 18.68 5.92 28.07
C MET A 462 17.65 5.12 28.86
N ASP A 463 18.03 4.63 30.03
CA ASP A 463 17.11 4.05 31.01
C ASP A 463 16.27 5.15 31.71
N SER A 464 15.35 4.74 32.57
CA SER A 464 14.50 5.68 33.34
C SER A 464 15.28 6.59 34.30
N LYS A 465 16.56 6.31 34.55
CA LYS A 465 17.47 7.11 35.37
C LYS A 465 18.44 7.94 34.53
N GLY A 466 18.25 7.99 33.21
CA GLY A 466 19.12 8.73 32.28
C GLY A 466 20.47 8.07 32.03
N ARG A 467 20.65 6.79 32.40
CA ARG A 467 21.91 6.07 32.18
C ARG A 467 21.88 5.36 30.83
N PRO A 468 23.01 5.33 30.10
CA PRO A 468 23.09 4.64 28.82
C PRO A 468 22.90 3.12 29.00
N ILE A 469 22.06 2.53 28.15
CA ILE A 469 21.82 1.09 28.08
C ILE A 469 22.87 0.47 27.18
N ASN A 470 23.69 -0.41 27.75
CA ASN A 470 24.67 -1.19 26.98
C ASN A 470 23.99 -2.44 26.41
N VAL A 471 24.08 -2.61 25.10
CA VAL A 471 23.52 -3.76 24.38
C VAL A 471 24.64 -4.68 23.91
N PRO A 472 24.53 -6.01 24.07
CA PRO A 472 25.50 -6.94 23.50
C PRO A 472 25.28 -7.06 21.98
N SER A 473 26.26 -7.60 21.26
CA SER A 473 26.04 -8.03 19.87
C SER A 473 24.84 -8.98 19.81
N MET A 474 23.90 -8.71 18.91
CA MET A 474 22.70 -9.53 18.78
C MET A 474 23.06 -10.93 18.31
N LYS A 475 22.51 -11.95 18.99
CA LYS A 475 22.67 -13.35 18.57
C LYS A 475 21.51 -13.78 17.67
N LEU A 476 21.81 -14.41 16.54
CA LEU A 476 20.81 -14.94 15.61
C LEU A 476 20.61 -16.44 15.87
N PHE A 477 19.36 -16.89 15.87
CA PHE A 477 19.00 -18.27 16.18
C PHE A 477 18.09 -18.85 15.10
N SER A 478 18.36 -20.08 14.68
CA SER A 478 17.53 -20.81 13.72
C SER A 478 16.49 -21.72 14.38
N SER A 479 16.52 -21.87 15.71
CA SER A 479 15.59 -22.72 16.48
C SER A 479 14.91 -21.92 17.59
N MET A 480 13.60 -22.13 17.76
CA MET A 480 12.82 -21.50 18.84
C MET A 480 13.32 -21.94 20.23
N GLU A 481 13.80 -23.18 20.33
CA GLU A 481 14.34 -23.76 21.55
C GLU A 481 15.60 -23.02 22.02
N ASP A 482 16.61 -22.88 21.15
CA ASP A 482 17.86 -22.18 21.48
C ASP A 482 17.62 -20.69 21.73
N PHE A 483 16.77 -20.09 20.92
CA PHE A 483 16.35 -18.70 21.09
C PHE A 483 15.72 -18.48 22.47
N SER A 484 14.73 -19.28 22.83
CA SER A 484 14.02 -19.15 24.11
C SER A 484 14.94 -19.41 25.31
N ALA A 485 15.85 -20.40 25.20
CA ALA A 485 16.86 -20.68 26.22
C ALA A 485 17.84 -19.52 26.40
N HIS A 486 18.25 -18.86 25.30
CA HIS A 486 19.10 -17.67 25.35
C HIS A 486 18.40 -16.49 26.04
N ILE A 487 17.16 -16.16 25.65
CA ILE A 487 16.40 -15.06 26.26
C ILE A 487 16.15 -15.32 27.75
N TRP A 488 15.86 -16.58 28.14
CA TRP A 488 15.73 -16.95 29.55
C TRP A 488 17.02 -16.70 30.34
N ARG A 489 18.18 -17.15 29.83
CA ARG A 489 19.48 -16.91 30.48
C ARG A 489 19.77 -15.41 30.63
N ASP A 490 19.53 -14.63 29.60
CA ASP A 490 19.76 -13.18 29.62
C ASP A 490 18.81 -12.47 30.62
N ALA A 491 17.52 -12.82 30.62
CA ALA A 491 16.53 -12.25 31.54
C ALA A 491 16.84 -12.58 33.01
N THR A 492 17.26 -13.82 33.30
CA THR A 492 17.61 -14.26 34.66
C THR A 492 18.89 -13.60 35.17
N GLN A 493 19.89 -13.42 34.30
CA GLN A 493 21.12 -12.71 34.65
C GLN A 493 20.84 -11.22 34.95
N ARG A 494 20.03 -10.55 34.12
CA ARG A 494 19.74 -9.12 34.27
C ARG A 494 18.84 -8.79 35.45
N SER A 495 17.90 -9.67 35.76
CA SER A 495 17.03 -9.50 36.93
C SER A 495 17.74 -9.78 38.26
N GLY A 496 18.96 -10.33 38.24
CA GLY A 496 19.68 -10.77 39.43
C GLY A 496 19.06 -12.02 40.08
N LEU A 497 18.17 -12.73 39.39
CA LEU A 497 17.50 -13.93 39.90
C LEU A 497 18.50 -15.02 40.27
N THR A 498 19.57 -15.18 39.48
CA THR A 498 20.65 -16.14 39.74
C THR A 498 21.41 -15.85 41.05
N ALA A 499 21.51 -14.58 41.47
CA ALA A 499 22.17 -14.18 42.72
C ALA A 499 21.25 -14.26 43.95
N LEU A 500 19.93 -14.21 43.75
CA LEU A 500 18.90 -14.15 44.81
C LEU A 500 18.18 -15.47 45.07
N ALA A 501 18.46 -16.51 44.30
CA ALA A 501 17.87 -17.85 44.44
C ALA A 501 18.07 -18.44 45.86
N SER A 502 19.04 -17.94 46.63
CA SER A 502 19.44 -18.48 47.93
C SER A 502 18.93 -17.71 49.16
N SER A 503 18.22 -16.57 49.04
CA SER A 503 17.95 -15.73 50.23
C SER A 503 16.57 -15.09 50.40
N ASN A 504 15.67 -15.07 49.39
CA ASN A 504 14.33 -14.50 49.60
C ASN A 504 13.25 -15.01 48.62
N GLY A 505 12.45 -16.00 49.04
CA GLY A 505 11.52 -16.75 48.17
C GLY A 505 10.46 -15.90 47.44
N LYS A 506 9.85 -14.89 48.10
CA LYS A 506 8.81 -14.04 47.47
C LYS A 506 9.37 -13.09 46.41
N LEU A 507 10.57 -12.54 46.62
CA LEU A 507 11.23 -11.67 45.65
C LEU A 507 11.73 -12.47 44.44
N SER A 508 12.30 -13.65 44.70
CA SER A 508 12.71 -14.62 43.68
C SER A 508 11.54 -15.00 42.75
N GLN A 509 10.38 -15.37 43.31
CA GLN A 509 9.16 -15.68 42.55
C GLN A 509 8.69 -14.51 41.66
N LYS A 510 8.75 -13.27 42.17
CA LYS A 510 8.37 -12.08 41.39
C LYS A 510 9.33 -11.85 40.23
N LEU A 511 10.64 -12.00 40.44
CA LEU A 511 11.66 -11.86 39.41
C LEU A 511 11.53 -12.96 38.34
N GLU A 512 11.30 -14.20 38.76
CA GLU A 512 11.05 -15.33 37.85
C GLU A 512 9.83 -15.07 36.94
N MET A 513 8.73 -14.57 37.52
CA MET A 513 7.53 -14.24 36.75
C MET A 513 7.80 -13.15 35.70
N MET A 514 8.63 -12.15 36.03
CA MET A 514 9.03 -11.12 35.06
C MET A 514 9.91 -11.71 33.93
N CYS A 515 10.86 -12.58 34.26
CA CYS A 515 11.69 -13.27 33.27
C CYS A 515 10.83 -14.11 32.32
N ARG A 516 9.89 -14.89 32.87
CA ARG A 516 8.96 -15.71 32.10
C ARG A 516 8.12 -14.86 31.15
N LYS A 517 7.57 -13.75 31.62
CA LYS A 517 6.81 -12.81 30.77
C LYS A 517 7.66 -12.24 29.63
N SER A 518 8.92 -11.89 29.90
CA SER A 518 9.84 -11.42 28.87
C SER A 518 10.10 -12.49 27.80
N VAL A 519 10.31 -13.74 28.20
CA VAL A 519 10.51 -14.87 27.27
C VAL A 519 9.26 -15.14 26.45
N GLU A 520 8.08 -15.17 27.07
CA GLU A 520 6.82 -15.39 26.33
C GLU A 520 6.54 -14.27 25.33
N GLN A 521 6.85 -13.01 25.69
CA GLN A 521 6.74 -11.89 24.76
C GLN A 521 7.71 -12.02 23.58
N ALA A 522 8.96 -12.44 23.83
CA ALA A 522 9.96 -12.66 22.78
C ALA A 522 9.57 -13.83 21.85
N LYS A 523 9.08 -14.94 22.41
CA LYS A 523 8.55 -16.10 21.66
C LYS A 523 7.36 -15.71 20.81
N TYR A 524 6.43 -14.93 21.35
CA TYR A 524 5.29 -14.43 20.60
C TYR A 524 5.74 -13.60 19.40
N LEU A 525 6.64 -12.63 19.60
CA LEU A 525 7.18 -11.81 18.51
C LEU A 525 7.88 -12.67 17.44
N ALA A 526 8.70 -13.63 17.89
CA ALA A 526 9.39 -14.57 17.00
C ALA A 526 8.39 -15.39 16.16
N SER A 527 7.33 -15.93 16.76
CA SER A 527 6.32 -16.72 16.04
C SER A 527 5.54 -15.94 14.98
N ILE A 528 5.31 -14.64 15.21
CA ILE A 528 4.62 -13.78 14.23
C ILE A 528 5.52 -13.49 13.02
N TYR A 529 6.82 -13.33 13.26
CA TYR A 529 7.78 -12.94 12.23
C TYR A 529 8.47 -14.11 11.54
N GLU A 530 8.47 -15.30 12.15
CA GLU A 530 9.08 -16.52 11.61
C GLU A 530 8.79 -16.75 10.12
N PRO A 531 7.55 -16.62 9.61
CA PRO A 531 7.30 -16.87 8.19
C PRO A 531 8.00 -15.89 7.23
N TYR A 532 8.39 -14.73 7.74
CA TYR A 532 9.06 -13.67 7.00
C TYR A 532 10.58 -13.68 7.23
N THR A 533 11.03 -14.04 8.45
CA THR A 533 12.45 -14.10 8.80
C THR A 533 13.13 -15.37 8.26
N PHE A 534 12.36 -16.41 7.94
CA PHE A 534 12.81 -17.62 7.26
C PHE A 534 12.36 -17.68 5.80
N TYR A 535 11.98 -16.54 5.21
CA TYR A 535 11.48 -16.50 3.84
C TYR A 535 12.62 -16.66 2.82
N GLY A 536 12.63 -17.76 2.07
CA GLY A 536 13.63 -18.02 1.02
C GLY A 536 13.25 -17.51 -0.37
N GLY A 537 12.12 -16.82 -0.51
CA GLY A 537 11.76 -16.11 -1.74
C GLY A 537 12.52 -14.79 -1.89
N ARG A 538 12.87 -14.43 -3.12
CA ARG A 538 13.50 -13.16 -3.52
C ARG A 538 12.68 -12.55 -4.63
N PHE A 539 12.22 -11.32 -4.45
CA PHE A 539 11.25 -10.72 -5.36
C PHE A 539 11.96 -10.08 -6.55
N ASP A 540 11.68 -10.60 -7.75
CA ASP A 540 12.13 -9.97 -8.99
C ASP A 540 11.46 -8.60 -9.14
N ASN A 541 12.22 -7.58 -9.55
CA ASN A 541 11.72 -6.24 -9.76
C ASN A 541 11.99 -5.72 -11.19
N SER A 542 12.13 -6.61 -12.17
CA SER A 542 12.54 -6.24 -13.53
C SER A 542 11.54 -5.30 -14.23
N ASN A 543 10.22 -5.43 -14.00
CA ASN A 543 9.21 -4.47 -14.46
C ASN A 543 9.43 -3.10 -13.80
N THR A 544 9.77 -3.10 -12.51
CA THR A 544 10.04 -1.88 -11.73
C THR A 544 11.30 -1.17 -12.23
N GLU A 545 12.37 -1.90 -12.51
CA GLU A 545 13.59 -1.34 -13.14
C GLU A 545 13.27 -0.76 -14.53
N ARG A 546 12.57 -1.52 -15.40
CA ARG A 546 12.12 -1.03 -16.72
C ARG A 546 11.21 0.20 -16.63
N LEU A 547 10.43 0.33 -15.58
CA LEU A 547 9.63 1.53 -15.34
C LEU A 547 10.53 2.74 -15.09
N MET A 548 11.55 2.59 -14.24
CA MET A 548 12.53 3.64 -13.97
C MET A 548 13.38 3.99 -15.18
N GLU A 549 13.78 2.99 -15.98
CA GLU A 549 14.51 3.20 -17.25
C GLU A 549 13.72 4.04 -18.25
N SER A 550 12.37 3.94 -18.23
CA SER A 550 11.51 4.73 -19.11
C SER A 550 11.32 6.20 -18.68
N MET A 551 11.93 6.62 -17.57
CA MET A 551 11.87 7.99 -17.06
C MET A 551 12.99 8.85 -17.64
N SER A 552 12.73 10.16 -17.82
CA SER A 552 13.79 11.12 -18.12
C SER A 552 14.73 11.31 -16.92
N GLU A 553 15.89 11.94 -17.12
CA GLU A 553 16.82 12.22 -16.01
C GLU A 553 16.21 13.21 -14.98
N GLU A 554 15.41 14.18 -15.43
CA GLU A 554 14.66 15.09 -14.55
C GLU A 554 13.62 14.33 -13.73
N GLU A 555 12.94 13.37 -14.36
CA GLU A 555 11.98 12.52 -13.68
C GLU A 555 12.68 11.58 -12.69
N LYS A 556 13.81 10.95 -13.03
CA LYS A 556 14.59 10.13 -12.09
C LYS A 556 15.08 10.97 -10.91
N LYS A 557 15.49 12.22 -11.14
CA LYS A 557 15.89 13.13 -10.06
C LYS A 557 14.73 13.48 -9.11
N LYS A 558 13.52 13.64 -9.66
CA LYS A 558 12.33 14.08 -8.90
C LYS A 558 11.47 12.93 -8.36
N PHE A 559 11.46 11.78 -9.00
CA PHE A 559 10.61 10.61 -8.73
C PHE A 559 11.41 9.31 -8.82
N GLY A 560 12.74 9.34 -8.62
CA GLY A 560 13.56 8.12 -8.63
C GLY A 560 13.21 7.20 -7.46
N PHE A 561 13.39 5.90 -7.69
CA PHE A 561 13.14 4.84 -6.72
C PHE A 561 14.18 3.72 -6.87
N ASP A 562 15.44 4.09 -7.12
CA ASP A 562 16.55 3.16 -7.26
C ASP A 562 16.94 2.57 -5.89
N VAL A 563 16.30 1.45 -5.55
CA VAL A 563 16.59 0.66 -4.35
C VAL A 563 17.99 0.02 -4.44
N GLY A 564 18.51 -0.22 -5.65
CA GLY A 564 19.85 -0.77 -5.90
C GLY A 564 20.97 0.11 -5.36
N SER A 565 20.77 1.43 -5.40
CA SER A 565 21.74 2.44 -4.93
C SER A 565 21.64 2.78 -3.44
N LEU A 566 20.72 2.16 -2.69
CA LEU A 566 20.47 2.50 -1.29
C LEU A 566 21.64 2.07 -0.38
N ASP A 567 22.27 3.02 0.30
CA ASP A 567 23.25 2.73 1.35
C ASP A 567 22.52 2.28 2.62
N TRP A 568 22.52 0.97 2.88
CA TRP A 568 21.88 0.39 4.06
C TRP A 568 22.44 0.92 5.37
N LYS A 569 23.74 1.21 5.44
CA LYS A 569 24.36 1.71 6.67
C LYS A 569 23.83 3.11 6.98
N ASP A 570 23.86 4.00 6.00
CA ASP A 570 23.33 5.35 6.18
C ASP A 570 21.83 5.33 6.47
N TYR A 571 21.06 4.59 5.66
CA TYR A 571 19.61 4.51 5.82
C TYR A 571 19.21 3.95 7.18
N ILE A 572 19.78 2.84 7.63
CA ILE A 572 19.42 2.25 8.93
C ILE A 572 19.91 3.14 10.09
N THR A 573 21.20 3.50 10.11
CA THR A 573 21.84 4.15 11.26
C THR A 573 21.48 5.63 11.40
N ASN A 574 21.44 6.37 10.29
CA ASN A 574 21.32 7.84 10.30
C ASN A 574 19.91 8.32 9.94
N VAL A 575 19.11 7.52 9.24
CA VAL A 575 17.76 7.91 8.80
C VAL A 575 16.66 7.20 9.60
N HIS A 576 16.62 5.87 9.52
CA HIS A 576 15.52 5.06 10.02
C HIS A 576 15.48 5.01 11.56
N ILE A 577 16.56 4.60 12.24
CA ILE A 577 16.56 4.53 13.72
C ILE A 577 16.30 5.91 14.36
N PRO A 578 16.91 7.02 13.91
CA PRO A 578 16.58 8.35 14.41
C PRO A 578 15.13 8.75 14.12
N GLY A 579 14.61 8.44 12.93
CA GLY A 579 13.21 8.63 12.55
C GLY A 579 12.25 7.88 13.49
N LEU A 580 12.53 6.61 13.74
CA LEU A 580 11.79 5.75 14.67
C LEU A 580 11.78 6.31 16.09
N LYS A 581 12.94 6.73 16.61
CA LYS A 581 13.06 7.41 17.91
C LYS A 581 12.24 8.71 17.94
N ARG A 582 12.28 9.50 16.87
CA ARG A 582 11.57 10.79 16.80
C ARG A 582 10.06 10.64 16.72
N HIS A 583 9.57 9.74 15.86
CA HIS A 583 8.15 9.71 15.49
C HIS A 583 7.34 8.66 16.25
N VAL A 584 7.97 7.58 16.71
CA VAL A 584 7.29 6.49 17.43
C VAL A 584 7.51 6.57 18.94
N LEU A 585 8.71 6.96 19.41
CA LEU A 585 8.99 7.05 20.85
C LEU A 585 8.55 8.38 21.48
N LYS A 586 8.63 9.53 20.78
CA LYS A 586 8.20 10.82 21.36
C LYS A 586 6.70 10.91 21.66
N GLY A 587 5.87 10.09 21.01
CA GLY A 587 4.46 9.94 21.37
C GLY A 587 4.22 9.25 22.72
N ARG A 588 5.27 8.78 23.41
CA ARG A 588 5.19 8.00 24.66
C ARG A 588 6.05 8.56 25.80
N GLY A 589 6.08 9.88 25.95
CA GLY A 589 6.54 10.51 27.19
C GLY A 589 8.06 10.50 27.40
N VAL A 590 8.82 11.04 26.45
CA VAL A 590 10.14 11.59 26.76
C VAL A 590 10.04 13.08 26.52
N GLY A 591 9.77 13.81 27.61
CA GLY A 591 9.87 15.26 27.64
C GLY A 591 11.29 15.66 27.24
N SER A 592 11.34 16.71 26.41
CA SER A 592 12.52 17.54 26.17
C SER A 592 13.27 17.89 27.45
#